data_AF-A0A956RSH5-F1
#
_entry.id   AF-A0A956RSH5-F1
#
_cell.length_a   1.000
_cell.length_b   1.000
_cell.length_c   1.000
_cell.angle_alpha   90.00
_cell.angle_beta   90.00
_cell.angle_gamma   90.00
#
_symmetry.space_group_name_H-M   'P 1'
#
loop_
_entity.id
_entity.type
_entity.pdbx_description
1 polymer ?
#
loop_
_entity_poly.entity_id
_entity_poly.type
_entity_poly.pdbx_seq_one_letter_code
_entity_poly.pdbx_strand_id
1 'polypeptide(L)'
;MQWVRIYSYNREQIKDPNLIYPEQIFKIQRGVGPSEYLVKKGDYLYKIAGMDDVLGDPTKWTQIYEQNKMVVGDDPNMIYPYQVLKLPE
;
A
#
# COMPACT_ATOMS: atom_id res chain seq x y z
N MET A 1 5.69 11.56 7.52
CA MET A 1 6.33 10.38 6.91
C MET A 1 5.91 10.23 5.44
N GLN A 2 6.52 10.98 4.52
CA GLN A 2 6.27 10.77 3.08
C GLN A 2 7.14 9.66 2.47
N TRP A 3 8.18 9.24 3.18
CA TRP A 3 9.15 8.23 2.70
C TRP A 3 8.54 6.86 2.44
N VAL A 4 7.59 6.41 3.28
CA VAL A 4 6.88 5.13 3.10
C VAL A 4 6.23 5.06 1.72
N ARG A 5 5.64 6.18 1.27
CA ARG A 5 5.01 6.26 -0.05
C ARG A 5 6.00 6.08 -1.20
N ILE A 6 7.18 6.69 -1.09
CA ILE A 6 8.24 6.56 -2.10
C ILE A 6 8.75 5.11 -2.10
N TYR A 7 9.01 4.54 -0.93
CA TYR A 7 9.48 3.17 -0.80
C TYR A 7 8.48 2.15 -1.36
N SER A 8 7.21 2.18 -0.93
CA SER A 8 6.20 1.22 -1.37
C SER A 8 6.01 1.21 -2.89
N TYR A 9 6.07 2.38 -3.52
CA TYR A 9 5.86 2.52 -4.96
C TYR A 9 7.12 2.21 -5.80
N ASN A 10 8.31 2.32 -5.21
CA ASN A 10 9.58 2.10 -5.88
C ASN A 10 10.32 0.88 -5.32
N ARG A 11 9.62 -0.08 -4.67
CA ARG A 11 10.21 -1.25 -3.99
C ARG A 11 11.10 -2.09 -4.91
N GLU A 12 10.74 -2.19 -6.19
CA GLU A 12 11.55 -2.89 -7.20
C GLU A 12 12.91 -2.20 -7.45
N GLN A 13 12.97 -0.88 -7.27
CA GLN A 13 14.18 -0.06 -7.46
C GLN A 13 14.96 0.19 -6.16
N ILE A 14 14.27 0.17 -5.01
CA ILE A 14 14.83 0.43 -3.68
C ILE A 14 14.90 -0.90 -2.92
N LYS A 15 15.97 -1.66 -3.17
CA LYS A 15 16.25 -2.91 -2.45
C LYS A 15 16.69 -2.63 -1.00
N ASP A 16 17.50 -1.60 -0.81
CA ASP A 16 17.89 -1.08 0.49
C ASP A 16 17.39 0.37 0.61
N PRO A 17 16.46 0.66 1.54
CA PRO A 17 15.94 2.01 1.76
C PRO A 17 17.00 3.06 2.13
N ASN A 18 18.13 2.64 2.71
CA ASN A 18 19.23 3.53 3.09
C ASN A 18 20.23 3.76 1.95
N LEU A 19 20.09 3.05 0.83
CA LEU A 19 20.99 3.13 -0.32
C LEU A 19 20.24 3.67 -1.55
N ILE A 20 20.40 4.97 -1.78
CA ILE A 20 19.93 5.66 -2.98
C ILE A 20 21.11 6.26 -3.74
N TYR A 21 20.98 6.37 -5.06
CA TYR A 21 22.05 6.84 -5.93
C TYR A 21 21.76 8.25 -6.48
N PRO A 22 22.79 9.08 -6.75
CA PRO A 22 22.63 10.31 -7.51
C PRO A 22 21.88 10.04 -8.83
N GLU A 23 21.03 10.98 -9.25
CA GLU A 23 20.21 10.90 -10.47
C GLU A 23 19.15 9.78 -10.51
N GLN A 24 18.97 9.02 -9.42
CA GLN A 24 17.92 8.02 -9.33
C GLN A 24 16.53 8.68 -9.36
N ILE A 25 15.74 8.35 -10.39
CA ILE A 25 14.40 8.94 -10.60
C ILE A 25 13.36 8.07 -9.89
N PHE A 26 12.83 8.58 -8.77
CA PHE A 26 11.71 7.95 -8.09
C PHE A 26 10.37 8.45 -8.62
N LYS A 27 9.43 7.52 -8.78
CA LYS A 27 8.04 7.88 -9.05
C LYS A 27 7.42 8.37 -7.74
N ILE A 28 7.06 9.65 -7.70
CA ILE A 28 6.37 10.28 -6.57
C ILE A 28 4.89 10.36 -6.92
N GLN A 29 4.10 9.38 -6.46
CA GLN A 29 2.66 9.50 -6.46
C GLN A 29 2.29 10.72 -5.59
N ARG A 30 1.49 11.66 -6.12
CA ARG A 30 0.95 12.80 -5.34
C ARG A 30 -0.47 12.53 -4.84
N GLY A 31 -1.24 11.72 -5.56
CA GLY A 31 -2.56 11.18 -5.15
C GLY A 31 -2.60 9.64 -5.10
N VAL A 32 -3.77 9.08 -4.81
CA VAL A 32 -4.09 7.67 -5.05
C VAL A 32 -4.88 7.55 -6.36
N GLY A 33 -4.60 6.51 -7.14
CA GLY A 33 -5.36 6.19 -8.34
C GLY A 33 -6.79 5.70 -8.02
N PRO A 34 -7.65 5.53 -9.04
CA PRO A 34 -9.05 5.13 -8.88
C PRO A 34 -9.26 3.79 -8.16
N SER A 35 -8.32 2.86 -8.29
CA SER A 35 -8.34 1.54 -7.64
C SER A 35 -7.20 1.41 -6.63
N GLU A 36 -6.84 2.50 -5.96
CA GLU A 36 -5.80 2.52 -4.93
C GLU A 36 -6.32 3.16 -3.64
N TYR A 37 -5.86 2.63 -2.51
CA TYR A 37 -6.20 3.14 -1.18
C TYR A 37 -4.94 3.53 -0.41
N LEU A 38 -4.94 4.73 0.17
CA LEU A 38 -3.88 5.20 1.06
C LEU A 38 -4.22 4.82 2.51
N VAL A 39 -3.46 3.87 3.06
CA VAL A 39 -3.64 3.42 4.44
C VAL A 39 -3.53 4.58 5.42
N LYS A 40 -4.55 4.75 6.25
CA LYS A 40 -4.60 5.77 7.30
C LYS A 40 -4.21 5.16 8.64
N LYS A 41 -3.82 6.01 9.60
CA LYS A 41 -3.53 5.55 10.95
C LYS A 41 -4.77 4.90 11.57
N GLY A 42 -4.61 3.67 12.06
CA GLY A 42 -5.69 2.88 12.66
C GLY A 42 -6.53 2.09 11.65
N ASP A 43 -6.10 2.02 10.39
CA ASP A 43 -6.68 1.07 9.43
C ASP A 43 -6.11 -0.34 9.63
N TYR A 44 -6.92 -1.32 9.25
CA TYR A 44 -6.58 -2.74 9.14
C TYR A 44 -7.38 -3.32 7.97
N LEU A 45 -6.88 -4.38 7.33
CA LEU A 45 -7.43 -4.87 6.06
C LEU A 45 -8.93 -5.17 6.12
N TYR A 46 -9.42 -5.73 7.23
CA TYR A 46 -10.86 -5.99 7.45
C TYR A 46 -11.71 -4.71 7.41
N LYS A 47 -11.24 -3.62 8.04
CA LYS A 47 -11.93 -2.33 7.98
C LYS A 47 -11.94 -1.75 6.58
N ILE A 48 -10.83 -1.87 5.85
CA ILE A 48 -10.71 -1.35 4.48
C ILE A 48 -11.64 -2.13 3.54
N ALA A 49 -11.66 -3.46 3.63
CA ALA A 49 -12.56 -4.30 2.84
C ALA A 49 -14.04 -4.02 3.13
N GLY A 50 -14.37 -3.62 4.35
CA GLY A 50 -15.72 -3.28 4.75
C GLY A 50 -16.25 -1.94 4.22
N MET A 51 -15.42 -1.13 3.56
CA MET A 51 -15.88 0.15 3.02
C MET A 51 -16.68 -0.07 1.72
N ASP A 52 -17.81 0.62 1.58
CA ASP A 52 -18.72 0.49 0.43
C ASP A 52 -18.05 0.87 -0.90
N ASP A 53 -17.08 1.78 -0.87
CA ASP A 53 -16.27 2.23 -2.00
C ASP A 53 -15.09 1.28 -2.30
N VAL A 54 -14.92 0.21 -1.52
CA VAL A 54 -13.86 -0.78 -1.69
C VAL A 54 -14.43 -2.14 -2.07
N LEU A 55 -15.04 -2.86 -1.13
CA LEU A 55 -15.66 -4.17 -1.39
C LEU A 55 -17.04 -4.31 -0.73
N GLY A 56 -17.39 -3.40 0.20
CA GLY A 56 -18.61 -3.47 1.03
C GLY A 56 -18.69 -4.72 1.91
N ASP A 57 -17.61 -5.51 2.00
CA ASP A 57 -17.60 -6.80 2.66
C ASP A 57 -16.27 -6.99 3.40
N PRO A 58 -16.27 -6.78 4.73
CA PRO A 58 -15.08 -6.94 5.54
C PRO A 58 -14.43 -8.33 5.44
N THR A 59 -15.20 -9.38 5.14
CA THR A 59 -14.70 -10.76 5.06
C THR A 59 -13.80 -11.00 3.86
N LYS A 60 -13.86 -10.12 2.84
CA LYS A 60 -13.03 -10.19 1.62
C LYS A 60 -11.67 -9.52 1.75
N TRP A 61 -11.25 -9.16 2.96
CA TRP A 61 -9.94 -8.54 3.22
C TRP A 61 -8.75 -9.34 2.66
N THR A 62 -8.88 -10.66 2.55
CA THR A 62 -7.88 -11.55 1.95
C THR A 62 -7.60 -11.21 0.49
N GLN A 63 -8.59 -10.72 -0.27
CA GLN A 63 -8.41 -10.31 -1.66
C GLN A 63 -7.47 -9.10 -1.77
N ILE A 64 -7.65 -8.13 -0.87
CA ILE A 64 -6.76 -6.96 -0.76
C ILE A 64 -5.36 -7.43 -0.37
N TYR A 65 -5.23 -8.35 0.59
CA TYR A 65 -3.93 -8.88 0.99
C TYR A 65 -3.18 -9.56 -0.18
N GLU A 66 -3.84 -10.48 -0.88
CA GLU A 66 -3.19 -11.25 -1.95
C GLU A 66 -2.67 -10.35 -3.08
N GLN A 67 -3.43 -9.33 -3.47
CA GLN A 67 -2.97 -8.34 -4.47
C GLN A 67 -1.81 -7.47 -3.98
N ASN A 68 -1.67 -7.30 -2.66
CA ASN A 68 -0.71 -6.39 -2.04
C ASN A 68 0.33 -7.10 -1.18
N LYS A 69 0.50 -8.42 -1.31
CA LYS A 69 1.47 -9.18 -0.52
C LYS A 69 2.90 -8.65 -0.68
N MET A 70 3.22 -8.17 -1.88
CA MET A 70 4.48 -7.47 -2.18
C MET A 70 4.61 -6.07 -1.53
N VAL A 71 3.56 -5.48 -0.98
CA VAL A 71 3.60 -4.19 -0.28
C VAL A 71 3.47 -4.39 1.23
N VAL A 72 2.56 -5.28 1.65
CA VAL A 72 2.27 -5.60 3.06
C VAL A 72 3.37 -6.47 3.69
N GLY A 73 3.94 -7.39 2.92
CA GLY A 73 4.87 -8.40 3.43
C GLY A 73 4.15 -9.67 3.89
N ASP A 74 4.83 -10.49 4.70
CA ASP A 74 4.35 -11.81 5.07
C ASP A 74 3.23 -11.79 6.14
N ASP A 75 3.16 -10.73 6.94
CA ASP A 75 2.11 -10.56 7.95
C ASP A 75 1.02 -9.60 7.45
N PRO A 76 -0.19 -10.10 7.15
CA PRO A 76 -1.32 -9.27 6.70
C PRO A 76 -1.78 -8.24 7.72
N ASN A 77 -1.45 -8.41 9.00
CA ASN A 77 -1.81 -7.45 10.05
C ASN A 77 -0.84 -6.27 10.13
N MET A 78 0.33 -6.36 9.49
CA MET A 78 1.35 -5.32 9.50
C MET A 78 1.18 -4.33 8.35
N ILE A 79 0.06 -3.62 8.34
CA ILE A 79 -0.10 -2.45 7.46
C ILE A 79 0.27 -1.15 8.19
N TYR A 80 0.89 -0.23 7.47
CA TYR A 80 1.44 1.01 7.98
C TYR A 80 0.77 2.22 7.32
N PRO A 81 0.60 3.34 8.06
CA PRO A 81 0.13 4.58 7.48
C PRO A 81 0.98 4.97 6.25
N TYR A 82 0.30 5.53 5.24
CA TYR A 82 0.88 5.98 3.97
C TYR A 82 1.32 4.87 3.00
N GLN A 83 1.09 3.59 3.32
CA GLN A 83 1.13 2.54 2.32
C GLN A 83 0.00 2.74 1.31
N VAL A 84 0.29 2.43 0.04
CA VAL A 84 -0.71 2.42 -1.02
C VAL A 84 -1.04 0.98 -1.34
N LEU A 85 -2.31 0.61 -1.19
CA LEU A 85 -2.84 -0.70 -1.54
C LEU A 85 -3.59 -0.61 -2.86
N LYS A 86 -3.38 -1.58 -3.74
CA LYS A 86 -4.24 -1.81 -4.90
C LYS A 86 -5.53 -2.46 -4.42
N LEU A 87 -6.67 -1.92 -4.85
CA LEU A 87 -7.97 -2.48 -4.53
C LEU A 87 -8.38 -3.48 -5.62
N PRO A 88 -9.10 -4.57 -5.26
CA PRO A 88 -9.69 -5.45 -6.25
C PRO A 88 -10.74 -4.70 -7.09
N GLU A 89 -10.87 -5.09 -8.36
CA GLU A 89 -11.96 -4.67 -9.24
C GLU A 89 -13.28 -5.36 -8.88
#